data_AF-A0A662FQE7-F1
#
_entry.id   AF-A0A662FQE7-F1
#
_cell.length_a   1.000
_cell.length_b   1.000
_cell.length_c   1.000
_cell.angle_alpha   90.00
_cell.angle_beta   90.00
_cell.angle_gamma   90.00
#
_symmetry.space_group_name_H-M   'P 1'
#
loop_
_entity.id
_entity.type
_entity.pdbx_description
1 polymer ?
#
loop_
_entity_poly.entity_id
_entity_poly.type
_entity_poly.pdbx_seq_one_letter_code
_entity_poly.pdbx_strand_id
1 'polypeptide(L)'
;MSTGNGISPVIATVIIVAVAIALAIAFAFWISGLLSATGYGTRPIKLAIYSDLELYGEYFVVLIKNLGSDTVYIDKLFIDGKPVSYIFDAQTYPTPGEARWFYESGGGIVIYINPGETVQVKGVIKNISLEPGVTHQLSIHTTLGLEFHRELNAKVVSPVAFPSGGVVAYDTGLKDPNDPDKRIILIFLKMENQWQDNLEIYKVEFYNPETREKLGEQEIDPPITIAPGSCWEPTRLTDLIKVSFNPGEYIVNVTWRCGERGGGLASFIAVSSEVVKAYVIYITEDDEDPSDVINERYPAWYRDPQPVFNELSKFFEVIHISKMSQLKDFIEDPLDGPFIVINIHSESFPIPKEYIDNAPGGDLNSKVAAAVQEWYGKVKDAVSGHMWVWVHPCGYPFWGTANKRYARSTPCNPSDTAVSWTDSWGYDYINWWSNLNRCTGGARGASVGRNGAVWAGLEGFSGNGAHNDLIGGTEYIDEINKFFGVNLPKETYGWATVDVSSECGSQNYTSRIIVYYRDIDSGAISSDYFDPIIYSIGIGNGYYVIVSLARPQWWPGGAPANYDELAAQLTVYTAIHTYIY
;
A
#
# COMPACT_ATOMS: atom_id res chain seq x y z
N MET A 1 -34.69 5.10 -95.86
CA MET A 1 -34.31 5.47 -94.48
C MET A 1 -35.34 6.46 -93.94
N SER A 2 -35.72 6.30 -92.67
CA SER A 2 -36.41 7.24 -91.76
C SER A 2 -37.30 8.36 -92.34
N THR A 3 -38.61 8.24 -92.12
CA THR A 3 -39.52 9.40 -91.96
C THR A 3 -39.63 9.72 -90.47
N GLY A 4 -38.97 10.78 -90.02
CA GLY A 4 -39.02 11.20 -88.61
C GLY A 4 -40.31 11.94 -88.28
N ASN A 5 -41.20 11.31 -87.51
CA ASN A 5 -42.41 11.96 -86.99
C ASN A 5 -42.03 12.98 -85.90
N GLY A 6 -42.00 14.27 -86.24
CA GLY A 6 -41.81 15.34 -85.26
C GLY A 6 -43.00 15.44 -84.30
N ILE A 7 -42.74 15.29 -83.00
CA ILE A 7 -43.74 15.51 -81.96
C ILE A 7 -44.17 16.98 -81.98
N SER A 8 -45.48 17.24 -82.01
CA SER A 8 -46.03 18.60 -81.99
C SER A 8 -45.49 19.40 -80.79
N PRO A 9 -45.06 20.67 -80.96
CA PRO A 9 -44.57 21.49 -79.85
C PRO A 9 -45.51 21.53 -78.64
N VAL A 10 -46.82 21.50 -78.88
CA VAL A 10 -47.85 21.46 -77.82
C VAL A 10 -47.76 20.17 -76.99
N ILE A 11 -47.55 19.02 -77.65
CA ILE A 11 -47.41 17.72 -76.98
C ILE A 11 -46.12 17.68 -76.15
N ALA A 12 -45.02 18.23 -76.69
CA ALA A 12 -43.76 18.35 -75.96
C ALA A 12 -43.93 19.21 -74.69
N THR A 13 -44.62 20.36 -74.77
CA THR A 13 -44.90 21.22 -73.61
C THR A 13 -45.72 20.50 -72.54
N VAL A 14 -46.78 19.76 -72.94
CA VAL A 14 -47.61 19.00 -71.99
C VAL A 14 -46.81 17.92 -71.26
N ILE A 15 -45.96 17.17 -71.98
CA ILE A 15 -45.09 16.15 -71.38
C ILE A 15 -44.11 16.78 -70.39
N ILE A 16 -43.44 17.89 -70.76
CA ILE A 16 -42.47 18.59 -69.91
C ILE A 16 -43.15 19.10 -68.63
N VAL A 17 -44.33 19.73 -68.73
CA VAL A 17 -45.06 20.25 -67.56
C VAL A 17 -45.54 19.12 -66.65
N ALA A 18 -46.07 18.02 -67.21
CA ALA A 18 -46.51 16.87 -66.43
C ALA A 18 -45.35 16.21 -65.66
N VAL A 19 -44.19 16.01 -66.31
CA VAL A 19 -42.98 15.47 -65.68
C VAL A 19 -42.43 16.43 -64.62
N ALA A 20 -42.42 17.74 -64.89
CA ALA A 20 -41.96 18.74 -63.93
C ALA A 20 -42.81 18.76 -62.64
N ILE A 21 -44.14 18.68 -62.76
CA ILE A 21 -45.05 18.59 -61.61
C ILE A 21 -44.81 17.28 -60.83
N ALA A 22 -44.70 16.15 -61.53
CA ALA A 22 -44.44 14.85 -60.90
C ALA A 22 -43.12 14.83 -60.12
N LEU A 23 -42.04 15.38 -60.70
CA LEU A 23 -40.74 15.51 -60.04
C LEU A 23 -40.78 16.48 -58.85
N ALA A 24 -41.48 17.61 -58.96
CA ALA A 24 -41.62 18.56 -57.86
C ALA A 24 -42.35 17.94 -56.66
N ILE A 25 -43.41 17.18 -56.90
CA ILE A 25 -44.15 16.46 -55.84
C ILE A 25 -43.29 15.35 -55.22
N ALA A 26 -42.60 14.56 -56.04
CA ALA A 26 -41.70 13.51 -55.55
C ALA A 26 -40.57 14.08 -54.69
N PHE A 27 -39.96 15.19 -55.11
CA PHE A 27 -38.90 15.88 -54.37
C PHE A 27 -39.42 16.52 -53.08
N ALA A 28 -40.62 17.13 -53.09
CA ALA A 28 -41.24 17.67 -51.89
C ALA A 28 -41.51 16.58 -50.85
N PHE A 29 -42.06 15.43 -51.25
CA PHE A 29 -42.25 14.29 -50.35
C PHE A 29 -40.93 13.66 -49.89
N TRP A 30 -39.90 13.60 -50.75
CA TRP A 30 -38.57 13.12 -50.37
C TRP A 30 -37.91 14.02 -49.31
N ILE A 31 -37.95 15.35 -49.48
CA ILE A 31 -37.48 16.30 -48.46
C ILE A 31 -38.32 16.19 -47.17
N SER A 32 -39.64 16.08 -47.28
CA SER A 32 -40.51 15.93 -46.11
C SER A 32 -40.25 14.63 -45.35
N GLY A 33 -39.95 13.55 -46.07
CA GLY A 33 -39.48 12.27 -45.53
C GLY A 33 -38.12 12.39 -44.85
N LEU A 34 -37.16 13.10 -45.46
CA LEU A 34 -35.85 13.38 -44.86
C LEU A 34 -35.95 14.20 -43.58
N LEU A 35 -36.79 15.25 -43.55
CA LEU A 35 -37.02 16.06 -42.34
C LEU A 35 -37.73 15.28 -41.23
N SER A 36 -38.53 14.28 -41.59
CA SER A 36 -39.17 13.37 -40.64
C SER A 36 -38.18 12.32 -40.10
N ALA A 37 -37.33 11.77 -40.98
CA ALA A 37 -36.33 10.76 -40.65
C ALA A 37 -35.14 11.32 -39.84
N THR A 38 -34.80 12.60 -40.02
CA THR A 38 -33.74 13.30 -39.26
C THR A 38 -34.22 13.86 -37.91
N GLY A 39 -35.42 13.50 -37.44
CA GLY A 39 -35.90 13.78 -36.08
C GLY A 39 -36.41 15.20 -35.81
N TYR A 40 -36.13 16.17 -36.70
CA TYR A 40 -36.50 17.58 -36.54
C TYR A 40 -38.02 17.86 -36.49
N GLY A 41 -38.87 16.94 -36.98
CA GLY A 41 -40.32 17.15 -37.05
C GLY A 41 -41.15 16.56 -35.91
N THR A 42 -40.78 15.38 -35.38
CA THR A 42 -41.68 14.60 -34.48
C THR A 42 -40.99 13.78 -33.40
N ARG A 43 -39.66 13.60 -33.46
CA ARG A 43 -38.89 12.87 -32.42
C ARG A 43 -37.56 13.56 -32.12
N PRO A 44 -37.57 14.73 -31.44
CA PRO A 44 -36.34 15.37 -31.00
C PRO A 44 -35.60 14.43 -30.03
N ILE A 45 -34.33 14.15 -30.33
CA ILE A 45 -33.39 13.52 -29.39
C ILE A 45 -32.62 14.66 -28.74
N LYS A 46 -32.70 14.76 -27.41
CA LYS A 46 -32.05 15.84 -26.66
C LYS A 46 -31.67 15.35 -25.28
N LEU A 47 -30.38 15.12 -25.05
CA LEU A 47 -29.85 14.95 -23.71
C LEU A 47 -29.51 16.31 -23.09
N ALA A 48 -29.63 16.39 -21.77
CA ALA A 48 -29.08 17.48 -20.97
C ALA A 48 -28.39 16.88 -19.75
N ILE A 49 -27.13 17.26 -19.55
CA ILE A 49 -26.40 16.99 -18.32
C ILE A 49 -26.87 18.03 -17.30
N TYR A 50 -27.40 17.60 -16.15
CA TYR A 50 -28.10 18.46 -15.18
C TYR A 50 -27.29 18.80 -13.92
N SER A 51 -26.42 17.91 -13.44
CA SER A 51 -25.58 18.15 -12.25
C SER A 51 -24.28 18.88 -12.61
N ASP A 52 -23.47 19.18 -11.60
CA ASP A 52 -22.01 19.29 -11.73
C ASP A 52 -21.38 17.86 -11.71
N LEU A 53 -20.05 17.75 -11.70
CA LEU A 53 -19.37 16.45 -11.56
C LEU A 53 -19.16 16.18 -10.07
N GLU A 54 -19.95 15.28 -9.49
CA GLU A 54 -19.87 14.98 -8.05
C GLU A 54 -18.82 13.88 -7.80
N LEU A 55 -17.93 14.08 -6.84
CA LEU A 55 -16.78 13.20 -6.58
C LEU A 55 -16.86 12.48 -5.24
N TYR A 56 -16.50 11.19 -5.25
CA TYR A 56 -16.58 10.27 -4.11
C TYR A 56 -15.35 9.35 -4.09
N GLY A 57 -14.24 9.83 -3.55
CA GLY A 57 -12.94 9.17 -3.75
C GLY A 57 -12.56 9.19 -5.24
N GLU A 58 -12.34 8.03 -5.83
CA GLU A 58 -11.91 7.88 -7.22
C GLU A 58 -13.04 7.87 -8.27
N TYR A 59 -14.30 7.83 -7.85
CA TYR A 59 -15.43 7.76 -8.77
C TYR A 59 -16.23 9.07 -8.85
N PHE A 60 -16.80 9.30 -10.04
CA PHE A 60 -17.67 10.44 -10.32
C PHE A 60 -19.13 10.01 -10.41
N VAL A 61 -20.02 10.97 -10.18
CA VAL A 61 -21.47 10.87 -10.40
C VAL A 61 -21.95 12.04 -11.24
N VAL A 62 -22.83 11.77 -12.20
CA VAL A 62 -23.46 12.79 -13.04
C VAL A 62 -24.94 12.46 -13.30
N LEU A 63 -25.80 13.50 -13.30
CA LEU A 63 -27.21 13.40 -13.66
C LEU A 63 -27.40 13.76 -15.15
N ILE A 64 -27.96 12.84 -15.91
CA ILE A 64 -28.26 12.99 -17.35
C ILE A 64 -29.76 12.84 -17.56
N LYS A 65 -30.40 13.81 -18.20
CA LYS A 65 -31.84 13.81 -18.49
C LYS A 65 -32.12 13.75 -19.98
N ASN A 66 -33.08 12.92 -20.36
CA ASN A 66 -33.64 12.95 -21.70
C ASN A 66 -34.77 13.98 -21.77
N LEU A 67 -34.51 15.07 -22.48
CA LEU A 67 -35.46 16.13 -22.84
C LEU A 67 -36.12 15.90 -24.20
N GLY A 68 -35.76 14.80 -24.88
CA GLY A 68 -36.34 14.35 -26.12
C GLY A 68 -37.65 13.57 -25.92
N SER A 69 -38.17 13.05 -27.03
CA SER A 69 -39.42 12.26 -27.05
C SER A 69 -39.24 10.81 -27.50
N ASP A 70 -38.01 10.33 -27.61
CA ASP A 70 -37.67 8.93 -27.88
C ASP A 70 -36.57 8.46 -26.90
N THR A 71 -36.46 7.16 -26.65
CA THR A 71 -35.47 6.62 -25.71
C THR A 71 -34.06 6.76 -26.29
N VAL A 72 -33.13 7.30 -25.48
CA VAL A 72 -31.75 7.53 -25.91
C VAL A 72 -30.84 6.49 -25.28
N TYR A 73 -29.93 5.92 -26.09
CA TYR A 73 -28.94 4.94 -25.68
C TYR A 73 -27.55 5.58 -25.76
N ILE A 74 -26.84 5.61 -24.64
CA ILE A 74 -25.47 6.11 -24.47
C ILE A 74 -24.54 4.91 -24.46
N ASP A 75 -23.56 4.89 -25.36
CA ASP A 75 -22.55 3.83 -25.49
C ASP A 75 -21.17 4.23 -24.96
N LYS A 76 -20.84 5.54 -24.95
CA LYS A 76 -19.54 6.04 -24.46
C LYS A 76 -19.68 7.35 -23.70
N LEU A 77 -18.88 7.49 -22.64
CA LEU A 77 -18.68 8.73 -21.91
C LEU A 77 -17.17 9.04 -21.91
N PHE A 78 -16.83 10.33 -22.00
CA PHE A 78 -15.46 10.82 -21.92
C PHE A 78 -15.40 12.01 -20.96
N ILE A 79 -14.33 12.10 -20.15
CA ILE A 79 -14.00 13.29 -19.36
C ILE A 79 -12.65 13.79 -19.88
N ASP A 80 -12.58 15.07 -20.25
CA ASP A 80 -11.42 15.73 -20.87
C ASP A 80 -10.84 14.94 -22.07
N GLY A 81 -11.73 14.36 -22.87
CA GLY A 81 -11.37 13.53 -24.03
C GLY A 81 -10.79 12.15 -23.71
N LYS A 82 -10.66 11.77 -22.42
CA LYS A 82 -10.31 10.41 -22.01
C LYS A 82 -11.58 9.59 -21.80
N PRO A 83 -11.66 8.34 -22.30
CA PRO A 83 -12.84 7.50 -22.11
C PRO A 83 -12.98 7.15 -20.62
N VAL A 84 -14.22 7.19 -20.13
CA VAL A 84 -14.57 6.66 -18.80
C VAL A 84 -14.32 5.16 -18.80
N SER A 85 -13.50 4.69 -17.85
CA SER A 85 -13.06 3.30 -17.79
C SER A 85 -14.24 2.37 -17.51
N TYR A 86 -15.04 2.68 -16.48
CA TYR A 86 -16.14 1.85 -16.07
C TYR A 86 -17.32 2.65 -15.55
N ILE A 87 -18.53 2.23 -15.93
CA ILE A 87 -19.78 2.64 -15.31
C ILE A 87 -20.23 1.46 -14.46
N PHE A 88 -20.24 1.61 -13.14
CA PHE A 88 -20.68 0.52 -12.24
C PHE A 88 -22.17 0.61 -11.89
N ASP A 89 -22.79 1.77 -12.12
CA ASP A 89 -24.20 1.98 -11.85
C ASP A 89 -24.78 3.06 -12.77
N ALA A 90 -26.00 2.84 -13.22
CA ALA A 90 -26.83 3.87 -13.83
C ALA A 90 -28.30 3.62 -13.46
N GLN A 91 -28.95 4.54 -12.76
CA GLN A 91 -30.30 4.33 -12.24
C GLN A 91 -31.17 5.57 -12.34
N THR A 92 -32.48 5.40 -12.33
CA THR A 92 -33.43 6.53 -12.35
C THR A 92 -33.24 7.42 -11.12
N TYR A 93 -33.35 8.74 -11.30
CA TYR A 93 -33.26 9.72 -10.22
C TYR A 93 -34.65 10.30 -9.89
N PRO A 94 -35.03 10.48 -8.60
CA PRO A 94 -34.23 10.23 -7.39
C PRO A 94 -34.08 8.74 -7.05
N THR A 95 -33.06 8.42 -6.26
CA THR A 95 -32.73 7.05 -5.84
C THR A 95 -33.51 6.61 -4.57
N PRO A 96 -33.72 5.30 -4.35
CA PRO A 96 -33.36 4.15 -5.20
C PRO A 96 -34.16 4.12 -6.50
N GLY A 97 -33.47 3.91 -7.62
CA GLY A 97 -34.05 3.91 -8.96
C GLY A 97 -34.07 2.56 -9.64
N GLU A 98 -34.79 2.45 -10.75
CA GLU A 98 -34.66 1.30 -11.65
C GLU A 98 -33.31 1.33 -12.37
N ALA A 99 -32.69 0.17 -12.57
CA ALA A 99 -31.47 0.06 -13.36
C ALA A 99 -31.70 0.47 -14.82
N ARG A 100 -30.95 1.47 -15.27
CA ARG A 100 -31.02 2.08 -16.60
C ARG A 100 -29.78 1.79 -17.46
N TRP A 101 -29.17 0.63 -17.24
CA TRP A 101 -28.09 0.10 -18.05
C TRP A 101 -28.27 -1.37 -18.36
N PHE A 102 -27.59 -1.83 -19.41
CA PHE A 102 -27.35 -3.24 -19.71
C PHE A 102 -25.97 -3.38 -20.35
N TYR A 103 -25.46 -4.61 -20.40
CA TYR A 103 -24.20 -4.94 -21.07
C TYR A 103 -24.46 -5.51 -22.46
N GLU A 104 -23.80 -4.96 -23.49
CA GLU A 104 -23.80 -5.46 -24.85
C GLU A 104 -22.44 -6.11 -25.16
N SER A 105 -22.46 -7.38 -25.59
CA SER A 105 -21.25 -8.17 -25.83
C SER A 105 -20.38 -7.54 -26.93
N GLY A 106 -19.18 -7.10 -26.55
CA GLY A 106 -18.27 -6.39 -27.45
C GLY A 106 -18.60 -4.90 -27.69
N GLY A 107 -19.72 -4.40 -27.15
CA GLY A 107 -20.12 -2.99 -27.19
C GLY A 107 -19.90 -2.23 -25.88
N GLY A 108 -19.90 -2.93 -24.74
CA GLY A 108 -19.71 -2.35 -23.42
C GLY A 108 -21.03 -2.14 -22.67
N ILE A 109 -21.07 -1.17 -21.75
CA ILE A 109 -22.30 -0.83 -21.02
C ILE A 109 -23.05 0.23 -21.82
N VAL A 110 -24.30 -0.07 -22.14
CA VAL A 110 -25.22 0.86 -22.77
C VAL A 110 -26.18 1.37 -21.70
N ILE A 111 -26.23 2.68 -21.53
CA ILE A 111 -27.16 3.35 -20.61
C ILE A 111 -28.37 3.82 -21.43
N TYR A 112 -29.58 3.44 -21.04
CA TYR A 112 -30.81 3.82 -21.73
C TYR A 112 -31.63 4.80 -20.89
N ILE A 113 -32.07 5.91 -21.48
CA ILE A 113 -32.78 6.98 -20.78
C ILE A 113 -34.10 7.25 -21.52
N ASN A 114 -35.24 6.96 -20.86
CA ASN A 114 -36.56 7.14 -21.46
C ASN A 114 -36.97 8.62 -21.55
N PRO A 115 -37.93 9.00 -22.40
CA PRO A 115 -38.40 10.38 -22.53
C PRO A 115 -38.82 11.01 -21.19
N GLY A 116 -38.26 12.18 -20.86
CA GLY A 116 -38.53 12.92 -19.62
C GLY A 116 -37.78 12.40 -18.38
N GLU A 117 -37.15 11.23 -18.46
CA GLU A 117 -36.44 10.57 -17.38
C GLU A 117 -35.09 11.21 -17.09
N THR A 118 -34.70 11.23 -15.80
CA THR A 118 -33.35 11.59 -15.36
C THR A 118 -32.68 10.33 -14.83
N VAL A 119 -31.49 10.03 -15.34
CA VAL A 119 -30.67 8.90 -14.91
C VAL A 119 -29.40 9.46 -14.27
N GLN A 120 -29.12 8.96 -13.07
CA GLN A 120 -27.83 9.14 -12.43
C GLN A 120 -26.87 8.09 -12.97
N VAL A 121 -25.69 8.50 -13.41
CA VAL A 121 -24.62 7.64 -13.92
C VAL A 121 -23.42 7.75 -13.01
N LYS A 122 -22.82 6.62 -12.62
CA LYS A 122 -21.65 6.54 -11.74
C LYS A 122 -20.53 5.78 -12.42
N GLY A 123 -19.30 6.29 -12.34
CA GLY A 123 -18.17 5.62 -12.96
C GLY A 123 -16.81 6.03 -12.43
N VAL A 124 -15.81 5.21 -12.72
CA VAL A 124 -14.39 5.47 -12.47
C VAL A 124 -13.67 5.78 -13.78
N ILE A 125 -12.66 6.64 -13.73
CA ILE A 125 -11.84 7.01 -14.88
C ILE A 125 -10.35 6.84 -14.60
N LYS A 126 -9.67 6.15 -15.50
CA LYS A 126 -8.22 5.94 -15.49
C LYS A 126 -7.51 7.16 -16.10
N ASN A 127 -6.33 7.48 -15.57
CA ASN A 127 -5.41 8.53 -16.07
C ASN A 127 -5.91 9.98 -15.96
N ILE A 128 -6.94 10.26 -15.15
CA ILE A 128 -7.33 11.63 -14.77
C ILE A 128 -7.51 11.68 -13.25
N SER A 129 -6.79 12.59 -12.58
CA SER A 129 -7.13 13.00 -11.22
C SER A 129 -8.35 13.92 -11.30
N LEU A 130 -9.46 13.51 -10.69
CA LEU A 130 -10.65 14.36 -10.56
C LEU A 130 -10.49 15.18 -9.28
N GLU A 131 -9.99 16.40 -9.40
CA GLU A 131 -9.68 17.25 -8.24
C GLU A 131 -10.86 18.20 -7.91
N PRO A 132 -11.31 18.26 -6.64
CA PRO A 132 -12.36 19.18 -6.23
C PRO A 132 -12.02 20.64 -6.56
N GLY A 133 -12.95 21.33 -7.24
CA GLY A 133 -12.78 22.71 -7.68
C GLY A 133 -12.22 22.87 -9.10
N VAL A 134 -11.77 21.80 -9.76
CA VAL A 134 -11.35 21.82 -11.17
C VAL A 134 -12.55 21.73 -12.11
N THR A 135 -12.48 22.38 -13.27
CA THR A 135 -13.50 22.26 -14.32
C THR A 135 -13.08 21.20 -15.32
N HIS A 136 -13.96 20.23 -15.58
CA HIS A 136 -13.76 19.14 -16.54
C HIS A 136 -14.83 19.16 -17.62
N GLN A 137 -14.51 18.73 -18.83
CA GLN A 137 -15.46 18.58 -19.93
C GLN A 137 -16.00 17.14 -19.98
N LEU A 138 -17.27 16.94 -19.64
CA LEU A 138 -17.98 15.68 -19.90
C LEU A 138 -18.50 15.68 -21.35
N SER A 139 -18.21 14.60 -22.08
CA SER A 139 -18.75 14.31 -23.41
C SER A 139 -19.47 12.97 -23.40
N ILE A 140 -20.67 12.94 -23.97
CA ILE A 140 -21.54 11.75 -24.08
C ILE A 140 -21.71 11.45 -25.56
N HIS A 141 -21.35 10.24 -25.99
CA HIS A 141 -21.68 9.69 -27.30
C HIS A 141 -22.91 8.78 -27.18
N THR A 142 -23.71 8.68 -28.24
CA THR A 142 -24.91 7.85 -28.29
C THR A 142 -24.83 6.85 -29.44
N THR A 143 -25.58 5.75 -29.36
CA THR A 143 -25.62 4.72 -30.41
C THR A 143 -26.09 5.23 -31.78
N LEU A 144 -26.71 6.41 -31.82
CA LEU A 144 -27.14 7.11 -33.03
C LEU A 144 -26.09 8.09 -33.59
N GLY A 145 -24.88 8.13 -33.01
CA GLY A 145 -23.78 9.00 -33.44
C GLY A 145 -23.96 10.48 -33.07
N LEU A 146 -24.86 10.79 -32.13
CA LEU A 146 -24.99 12.15 -31.58
C LEU A 146 -24.09 12.31 -30.36
N GLU A 147 -23.38 13.44 -30.30
CA GLU A 147 -22.53 13.81 -29.17
C GLU A 147 -23.12 15.00 -28.40
N PHE A 148 -22.99 14.96 -27.07
CA PHE A 148 -23.42 16.02 -26.15
C PHE A 148 -22.27 16.34 -25.19
N HIS A 149 -21.90 17.63 -25.09
CA HIS A 149 -20.78 18.07 -24.26
C HIS A 149 -21.24 19.12 -23.23
N ARG A 150 -20.65 19.09 -22.04
CA ARG A 150 -20.82 20.15 -21.03
C ARG A 150 -19.58 20.26 -20.15
N GLU A 151 -19.16 21.49 -19.88
CA GLU A 151 -18.19 21.80 -18.82
C GLU A 151 -18.88 21.73 -17.45
N LEU A 152 -18.28 20.97 -16.54
CA LEU A 152 -18.77 20.67 -15.20
C LEU A 152 -17.69 21.01 -14.18
N ASN A 153 -18.08 21.55 -13.03
CA ASN A 153 -17.13 21.70 -11.93
C ASN A 153 -17.10 20.42 -11.11
N ALA A 154 -15.90 19.89 -10.85
CA ALA A 154 -15.69 18.85 -9.87
C ALA A 154 -16.01 19.38 -8.48
N LYS A 155 -16.87 18.68 -7.74
CA LYS A 155 -17.25 19.03 -6.36
C LYS A 155 -17.35 17.76 -5.53
N VAL A 156 -16.75 17.76 -4.34
CA VAL A 156 -17.13 16.79 -3.31
C VAL A 156 -18.55 17.15 -2.88
N VAL A 157 -19.48 16.24 -3.08
CA VAL A 157 -20.87 16.36 -2.63
C VAL A 157 -21.11 15.27 -1.60
N SER A 158 -21.79 15.61 -0.50
CA SER A 158 -22.31 14.64 0.46
C SER A 158 -23.83 14.60 0.28
N PRO A 159 -24.37 13.68 -0.51
CA PRO A 159 -25.77 13.65 -0.87
C PRO A 159 -26.58 12.88 0.17
N VAL A 160 -27.69 13.47 0.61
CA VAL A 160 -28.73 12.85 1.46
C VAL A 160 -29.40 11.60 0.84
N ALA A 161 -28.90 11.14 -0.32
CA ALA A 161 -29.44 10.08 -1.16
C ALA A 161 -28.49 8.88 -1.32
N PHE A 162 -27.32 8.88 -0.65
CA PHE A 162 -26.35 7.78 -0.63
C PHE A 162 -25.68 7.70 0.74
N PRO A 163 -24.94 6.61 1.03
CA PRO A 163 -23.90 6.71 2.03
C PRO A 163 -22.81 7.69 1.54
N SER A 164 -22.50 8.71 2.34
CA SER A 164 -21.34 9.57 2.08
C SER A 164 -20.05 8.79 2.35
N GLY A 165 -19.04 8.93 1.48
CA GLY A 165 -17.87 8.09 1.59
C GLY A 165 -17.07 7.92 0.31
N GLY A 166 -16.20 6.91 0.31
CA GLY A 166 -15.36 6.53 -0.82
C GLY A 166 -14.65 5.20 -0.56
N VAL A 167 -14.22 4.57 -1.64
CA VAL A 167 -13.42 3.35 -1.64
C VAL A 167 -12.10 3.63 -2.37
N VAL A 168 -11.00 3.07 -1.88
CA VAL A 168 -9.69 3.10 -2.53
C VAL A 168 -9.04 1.73 -2.35
N ALA A 169 -8.49 1.15 -3.42
CA ALA A 169 -7.74 -0.09 -3.36
C ALA A 169 -6.23 0.19 -3.49
N TYR A 170 -5.45 -0.25 -2.51
CA TYR A 170 -4.00 -0.06 -2.43
C TYR A 170 -3.27 -1.37 -2.78
N ASP A 171 -2.35 -1.30 -3.75
CA ASP A 171 -1.37 -2.37 -3.98
C ASP A 171 -0.25 -2.24 -2.95
N THR A 172 -0.07 -3.29 -2.14
CA THR A 172 1.02 -3.32 -1.15
C THR A 172 2.36 -3.76 -1.74
N GLY A 173 2.39 -4.25 -2.98
CA GLY A 173 3.56 -4.89 -3.59
C GLY A 173 3.99 -6.21 -2.92
N LEU A 174 3.36 -6.62 -1.81
CA LEU A 174 3.63 -7.86 -1.09
C LEU A 174 3.01 -9.04 -1.83
N LYS A 175 3.72 -10.17 -1.92
CA LYS A 175 3.17 -11.43 -2.42
C LYS A 175 2.11 -12.00 -1.46
N ASP A 176 1.12 -12.72 -2.00
CA ASP A 176 0.27 -13.58 -1.18
C ASP A 176 1.07 -14.83 -0.75
N PRO A 177 1.18 -15.14 0.55
CA PRO A 177 1.93 -16.29 1.04
C PRO A 177 1.35 -17.65 0.58
N ASN A 178 0.09 -17.68 0.12
CA ASN A 178 -0.57 -18.88 -0.40
C ASN A 178 -0.50 -18.97 -1.93
N ASP A 179 -0.24 -17.86 -2.61
CA ASP A 179 -0.23 -17.75 -4.08
C ASP A 179 0.78 -16.66 -4.53
N PRO A 180 2.08 -16.98 -4.58
CA PRO A 180 3.14 -15.98 -4.75
C PRO A 180 3.12 -15.19 -6.06
N ASP A 181 2.38 -15.65 -7.06
CA ASP A 181 2.17 -14.93 -8.32
C ASP A 181 1.27 -13.70 -8.12
N LYS A 182 0.45 -13.69 -7.06
CA LYS A 182 -0.45 -12.58 -6.69
C LYS A 182 0.21 -11.53 -5.79
N ARG A 183 -0.38 -10.34 -5.76
CA ARG A 183 -0.10 -9.29 -4.77
C ARG A 183 -1.26 -9.14 -3.78
N ILE A 184 -0.95 -8.85 -2.53
CA ILE A 184 -1.92 -8.51 -1.49
C ILE A 184 -2.40 -7.07 -1.73
N ILE A 185 -3.71 -6.91 -1.84
CA ILE A 185 -4.39 -5.64 -2.03
C ILE A 185 -5.21 -5.33 -0.79
N LEU A 186 -5.15 -4.07 -0.35
CA LEU A 186 -5.91 -3.57 0.78
C LEU A 186 -6.95 -2.58 0.31
N ILE A 187 -8.23 -2.87 0.57
CA ILE A 187 -9.33 -1.99 0.22
C ILE A 187 -9.67 -1.16 1.45
N PHE A 188 -9.36 0.13 1.38
CA PHE A 188 -9.85 1.14 2.30
C PHE A 188 -11.25 1.57 1.88
N LEU A 189 -12.13 1.72 2.86
CA LEU A 189 -13.52 2.06 2.63
C LEU A 189 -14.03 2.95 3.76
N LYS A 190 -14.57 4.11 3.42
CA LYS A 190 -15.27 4.98 4.36
C LYS A 190 -16.71 5.11 3.91
N MET A 191 -17.68 4.89 4.81
CA MET A 191 -19.11 4.96 4.51
C MET A 191 -19.89 5.51 5.71
N GLU A 192 -20.78 6.46 5.47
CA GLU A 192 -21.69 7.06 6.45
C GLU A 192 -23.13 6.73 6.07
N ASN A 193 -23.87 6.03 6.93
CA ASN A 193 -25.26 5.66 6.64
C ASN A 193 -26.21 6.82 6.95
N GLN A 194 -26.66 7.54 5.92
CA GLN A 194 -27.61 8.65 6.05
C GLN A 194 -29.10 8.21 6.05
N TRP A 195 -29.38 6.90 6.08
CA TRP A 195 -30.73 6.33 6.01
C TRP A 195 -31.26 5.82 7.34
N GLN A 196 -32.50 5.32 7.33
CA GLN A 196 -33.22 4.84 8.53
C GLN A 196 -33.09 3.32 8.76
N ASP A 197 -32.60 2.58 7.76
CA ASP A 197 -32.33 1.14 7.84
C ASP A 197 -30.84 0.90 8.09
N ASN A 198 -30.45 -0.28 8.56
CA ASN A 198 -29.04 -0.67 8.60
C ASN A 198 -28.48 -0.79 7.17
N LEU A 199 -27.28 -0.26 6.96
CA LEU A 199 -26.51 -0.46 5.74
C LEU A 199 -25.54 -1.62 5.97
N GLU A 200 -25.60 -2.65 5.13
CA GLU A 200 -24.75 -3.84 5.21
C GLU A 200 -23.86 -3.93 3.98
N ILE A 201 -22.55 -4.11 4.22
CA ILE A 201 -21.52 -4.31 3.20
C ILE A 201 -21.10 -5.78 3.28
N TYR A 202 -21.47 -6.55 2.26
CA TYR A 202 -21.50 -8.01 2.34
C TYR A 202 -20.64 -8.71 1.28
N LYS A 203 -20.08 -7.97 0.32
CA LYS A 203 -19.32 -8.55 -0.78
C LYS A 203 -18.42 -7.54 -1.48
N VAL A 204 -17.31 -8.01 -2.02
CA VAL A 204 -16.50 -7.30 -3.02
C VAL A 204 -16.48 -8.09 -4.32
N GLU A 205 -16.59 -7.41 -5.45
CA GLU A 205 -16.63 -7.97 -6.80
C GLU A 205 -15.54 -7.35 -7.67
N PHE A 206 -14.95 -8.15 -8.55
CA PHE A 206 -13.76 -7.77 -9.32
C PHE A 206 -14.05 -7.87 -10.82
N TYR A 207 -13.69 -6.84 -11.59
CA TYR A 207 -13.98 -6.77 -13.02
C TYR A 207 -12.75 -6.37 -13.82
N ASN A 208 -12.65 -6.88 -15.05
CA ASN A 208 -11.69 -6.42 -16.04
C ASN A 208 -12.09 -4.99 -16.50
N PRO A 209 -11.18 -4.00 -16.51
CA PRO A 209 -11.53 -2.63 -16.87
C PRO A 209 -11.85 -2.41 -18.35
N GLU A 210 -11.34 -3.26 -19.25
CA GLU A 210 -11.59 -3.17 -20.68
C GLU A 210 -12.83 -3.99 -21.09
N THR A 211 -12.85 -5.28 -20.75
CA THR A 211 -13.92 -6.21 -21.16
C THR A 211 -15.14 -6.17 -20.25
N ARG A 212 -15.01 -5.62 -19.03
CA ARG A 212 -16.06 -5.55 -18.00
C ARG A 212 -16.59 -6.93 -17.55
N GLU A 213 -15.89 -7.99 -17.93
CA GLU A 213 -16.13 -9.33 -17.43
C GLU A 213 -15.83 -9.40 -15.93
N LYS A 214 -16.69 -10.08 -15.19
CA LYS A 214 -16.50 -10.34 -13.77
C LYS A 214 -15.43 -11.42 -13.60
N LEU A 215 -14.30 -11.04 -13.02
CA LEU A 215 -13.14 -11.90 -12.79
C LEU A 215 -13.26 -12.71 -11.50
N GLY A 216 -14.03 -12.22 -10.52
CA GLY A 216 -14.28 -12.92 -9.26
C GLY A 216 -15.13 -12.13 -8.28
N GLU A 217 -15.30 -12.69 -7.08
CA GLU A 217 -15.92 -12.04 -5.93
C GLU A 217 -15.40 -12.64 -4.62
N GLN A 218 -15.55 -11.91 -3.52
CA GLN A 218 -15.25 -12.32 -2.16
C GLN A 218 -16.39 -11.86 -1.26
N GLU A 219 -17.05 -12.80 -0.58
CA GLU A 219 -18.06 -12.48 0.43
C GLU A 219 -17.41 -11.94 1.72
N ILE A 220 -18.12 -11.05 2.40
CA ILE A 220 -17.72 -10.48 3.69
C ILE A 220 -18.66 -11.09 4.74
N ASP A 221 -18.13 -12.06 5.51
CA ASP A 221 -18.87 -12.75 6.57
C ASP A 221 -18.13 -12.60 7.92
N PRO A 222 -18.74 -12.00 8.95
CA PRO A 222 -20.04 -11.31 8.92
C PRO A 222 -19.99 -9.99 8.13
N PRO A 223 -21.10 -9.56 7.51
CA PRO A 223 -21.17 -8.27 6.82
C PRO A 223 -20.87 -7.07 7.73
N ILE A 224 -20.14 -6.08 7.21
CA ILE A 224 -19.91 -4.81 7.92
C ILE A 224 -21.25 -4.07 7.97
N THR A 225 -21.78 -3.86 9.18
CA THR A 225 -23.11 -3.26 9.40
C THR A 225 -22.96 -1.86 9.98
N ILE A 226 -23.49 -0.86 9.27
CA ILE A 226 -23.47 0.56 9.65
C ILE A 226 -24.89 0.98 10.06
N ALA A 227 -25.05 1.35 11.33
CA ALA A 227 -26.33 1.78 11.87
C ALA A 227 -26.78 3.15 11.29
N PRO A 228 -28.10 3.44 11.27
CA PRO A 228 -28.64 4.75 10.90
C PRO A 228 -27.90 5.93 11.53
N GLY A 229 -27.54 6.93 10.72
CA GLY A 229 -26.84 8.15 11.14
C GLY A 229 -25.39 7.95 11.60
N SER A 230 -24.79 6.77 11.39
CA SER A 230 -23.43 6.44 11.83
C SER A 230 -22.44 6.41 10.67
N CYS A 231 -21.17 6.73 10.95
CA CYS A 231 -20.06 6.53 10.01
C CYS A 231 -19.22 5.32 10.42
N TRP A 232 -18.77 4.57 9.41
CA TRP A 232 -17.77 3.52 9.52
C TRP A 232 -16.57 3.90 8.65
N GLU A 233 -15.38 3.77 9.24
CA GLU A 233 -14.09 3.83 8.58
C GLU A 233 -13.15 2.85 9.30
N PRO A 234 -12.18 2.24 8.60
CA PRO A 234 -11.24 1.32 9.20
C PRO A 234 -10.35 2.07 10.19
N THR A 235 -10.23 1.51 11.39
CA THR A 235 -9.37 2.04 12.46
C THR A 235 -8.13 1.18 12.70
N ARG A 236 -8.11 -0.02 12.08
CA ARG A 236 -7.15 -1.09 12.27
C ARG A 236 -6.87 -1.82 10.95
N LEU A 237 -5.73 -2.50 10.85
CA LEU A 237 -5.37 -3.26 9.64
C LEU A 237 -6.40 -4.36 9.33
N THR A 238 -6.98 -4.98 10.36
CA THR A 238 -8.00 -6.03 10.23
C THR A 238 -9.42 -5.51 9.97
N ASP A 239 -9.61 -4.19 9.89
CA ASP A 239 -10.84 -3.57 9.36
C ASP A 239 -10.77 -3.40 7.83
N LEU A 240 -9.56 -3.40 7.23
CA LEU A 240 -9.37 -3.32 5.77
C LEU A 240 -9.75 -4.63 5.11
N ILE A 241 -10.40 -4.56 3.94
CA ILE A 241 -10.76 -5.77 3.19
C ILE A 241 -9.54 -6.20 2.39
N LYS A 242 -8.93 -7.31 2.83
CA LYS A 242 -7.80 -7.98 2.17
C LYS A 242 -8.29 -8.83 1.01
N VAL A 243 -7.75 -8.60 -0.18
CA VAL A 243 -7.96 -9.41 -1.40
C VAL A 243 -6.60 -9.64 -2.09
N SER A 244 -6.51 -10.55 -3.06
CA SER A 244 -5.26 -10.83 -3.77
C SER A 244 -5.47 -11.01 -5.28
N PHE A 245 -4.67 -10.32 -6.10
CA PHE A 245 -4.77 -10.37 -7.57
C PHE A 245 -3.42 -10.66 -8.23
N ASN A 246 -3.47 -11.24 -9.43
CA ASN A 246 -2.30 -11.27 -10.31
C ASN A 246 -1.96 -9.83 -10.76
N PRO A 247 -0.72 -9.57 -11.22
CA PRO A 247 -0.38 -8.32 -11.88
C PRO A 247 -1.30 -8.02 -13.07
N GLY A 248 -1.79 -6.79 -13.17
CA GLY A 248 -2.81 -6.40 -14.13
C GLY A 248 -3.68 -5.26 -13.64
N GLU A 249 -4.71 -4.91 -14.42
CA GLU A 249 -5.63 -3.82 -14.08
C GLU A 249 -7.01 -4.36 -13.71
N TYR A 250 -7.61 -3.80 -12.66
CA TYR A 250 -8.85 -4.28 -12.06
C TYR A 250 -9.75 -3.11 -11.66
N ILE A 251 -11.06 -3.35 -11.70
CA ILE A 251 -12.03 -2.58 -10.93
C ILE A 251 -12.40 -3.39 -9.71
N VAL A 252 -12.31 -2.77 -8.54
CA VAL A 252 -12.79 -3.31 -7.27
C VAL A 252 -14.12 -2.63 -6.96
N ASN A 253 -15.21 -3.39 -6.88
CA ASN A 253 -16.54 -2.90 -6.51
C ASN A 253 -16.99 -3.48 -5.18
N VAL A 254 -17.19 -2.64 -4.18
CA VAL A 254 -17.72 -3.03 -2.87
C VAL A 254 -19.24 -2.89 -2.88
N THR A 255 -19.94 -4.00 -2.69
CA THR A 255 -21.40 -4.10 -2.84
C THR A 255 -22.10 -4.03 -1.49
N TRP A 256 -23.10 -3.16 -1.40
CA TRP A 256 -23.84 -2.83 -0.18
C TRP A 256 -25.36 -2.92 -0.38
N ARG A 257 -26.10 -3.07 0.72
CA ARG A 257 -27.57 -3.05 0.79
C ARG A 257 -28.08 -2.26 1.99
N CYS A 258 -29.26 -1.65 1.90
CA CYS A 258 -29.88 -0.87 2.99
C CYS A 258 -31.41 -0.87 2.86
N GLY A 259 -32.08 -1.78 3.57
CA GLY A 259 -33.50 -2.06 3.36
C GLY A 259 -33.73 -2.64 1.95
N GLU A 260 -34.65 -2.05 1.18
CA GLU A 260 -34.88 -2.41 -0.24
C GLU A 260 -33.83 -1.81 -1.20
N ARG A 261 -32.88 -0.99 -0.70
CA ARG A 261 -31.84 -0.35 -1.51
C ARG A 261 -30.62 -1.25 -1.65
N GLY A 262 -29.91 -1.14 -2.77
CA GLY A 262 -28.58 -1.72 -2.94
C GLY A 262 -27.78 -0.96 -3.98
N GLY A 263 -26.47 -1.22 -4.01
CA GLY A 263 -25.56 -0.62 -4.96
C GLY A 263 -24.11 -1.03 -4.74
N GLY A 264 -23.21 -0.40 -5.50
CA GLY A 264 -21.77 -0.57 -5.38
C GLY A 264 -21.06 0.74 -5.06
N LEU A 265 -19.81 0.64 -4.62
CA LEU A 265 -18.81 1.70 -4.62
C LEU A 265 -17.56 1.12 -5.31
N ALA A 266 -17.04 1.80 -6.33
CA ALA A 266 -15.94 1.27 -7.13
C ALA A 266 -14.66 2.11 -7.07
N SER A 267 -13.52 1.44 -7.07
CA SER A 267 -12.16 1.99 -7.22
C SER A 267 -11.44 1.26 -8.36
N PHE A 268 -10.48 1.93 -9.00
CA PHE A 268 -9.63 1.34 -10.02
C PHE A 268 -8.25 1.03 -9.42
N ILE A 269 -7.68 -0.12 -9.73
CA ILE A 269 -6.32 -0.47 -9.30
C ILE A 269 -5.51 -1.08 -10.44
N ALA A 270 -4.27 -0.62 -10.56
CA ALA A 270 -3.23 -1.28 -11.35
C ALA A 270 -2.30 -2.01 -10.38
N VAL A 271 -2.26 -3.33 -10.47
CA VAL A 271 -1.47 -4.22 -9.61
C VAL A 271 -0.13 -4.46 -10.28
N SER A 272 0.95 -4.13 -9.58
CA SER A 272 2.31 -4.20 -10.08
C SER A 272 2.78 -5.64 -10.27
N SER A 273 3.58 -5.86 -11.32
CA SER A 273 4.37 -7.09 -11.47
C SER A 273 5.58 -7.11 -10.54
N GLU A 274 6.07 -5.95 -10.14
CA GLU A 274 7.20 -5.85 -9.21
C GLU A 274 6.78 -6.32 -7.81
N VAL A 275 7.73 -6.86 -7.06
CA VAL A 275 7.54 -7.27 -5.66
C VAL A 275 8.36 -6.29 -4.82
N VAL A 276 7.80 -5.82 -3.70
CA VAL A 276 8.58 -5.00 -2.77
C VAL A 276 9.76 -5.82 -2.22
N LYS A 277 10.92 -5.15 -2.09
CA LYS A 277 12.16 -5.77 -1.65
C LYS A 277 12.27 -5.80 -0.13
N ALA A 278 12.99 -6.79 0.39
CA ALA A 278 13.47 -6.82 1.76
C ALA A 278 14.98 -7.05 1.73
N TYR A 279 15.75 -6.08 2.20
CA TYR A 279 17.20 -6.16 2.30
C TYR A 279 17.57 -6.79 3.63
N VAL A 280 18.43 -7.81 3.61
CA VAL A 280 18.84 -8.50 4.83
C VAL A 280 20.35 -8.47 4.94
N ILE A 281 20.84 -7.85 6.01
CA ILE A 281 22.26 -7.65 6.28
C ILE A 281 22.75 -8.84 7.11
N TYR A 282 23.54 -9.71 6.47
CA TYR A 282 24.19 -10.86 7.09
C TYR A 282 25.56 -11.09 6.43
N ILE A 283 26.56 -10.35 6.90
CA ILE A 283 27.91 -10.29 6.34
C ILE A 283 28.66 -11.59 6.59
N THR A 284 28.96 -12.30 5.51
CA THR A 284 29.75 -13.55 5.45
C THR A 284 31.14 -13.35 4.85
N GLU A 285 31.40 -12.20 4.25
CA GLU A 285 32.64 -11.89 3.54
C GLU A 285 33.09 -10.45 3.84
N ASP A 286 34.35 -10.27 4.23
CA ASP A 286 35.01 -8.97 4.36
C ASP A 286 35.95 -8.78 3.18
N ASP A 287 35.50 -8.00 2.20
CA ASP A 287 36.17 -7.78 0.92
C ASP A 287 36.71 -6.34 0.77
N GLU A 288 36.83 -5.59 1.88
CA GLU A 288 37.40 -4.23 1.90
C GLU A 288 38.84 -4.17 1.34
N ASP A 289 39.60 -5.27 1.47
CA ASP A 289 40.89 -5.46 0.81
C ASP A 289 40.81 -6.65 -0.16
N PRO A 290 40.79 -6.43 -1.49
CA PRO A 290 40.79 -7.49 -2.49
C PRO A 290 42.02 -8.41 -2.46
N SER A 291 43.09 -8.04 -1.76
CA SER A 291 44.29 -8.87 -1.58
C SER A 291 44.25 -9.74 -0.31
N ASP A 292 43.34 -9.46 0.63
CA ASP A 292 43.14 -10.17 1.90
C ASP A 292 41.63 -10.27 2.23
N VAL A 293 40.89 -11.02 1.40
CA VAL A 293 39.45 -11.24 1.60
C VAL A 293 39.20 -12.24 2.72
N ILE A 294 38.41 -11.84 3.74
CA ILE A 294 38.12 -12.69 4.90
C ILE A 294 36.76 -13.38 4.72
N ASN A 295 36.80 -14.68 4.42
CA ASN A 295 35.62 -15.51 4.11
C ASN A 295 34.99 -16.12 5.37
N GLU A 296 34.61 -15.29 6.32
CA GLU A 296 34.05 -15.70 7.61
C GLU A 296 32.87 -14.79 7.99
N ARG A 297 31.87 -15.34 8.69
CA ARG A 297 30.70 -14.55 9.14
C ARG A 297 31.02 -13.55 10.24
N TYR A 298 30.40 -12.38 10.17
CA TYR A 298 30.39 -11.41 11.27
C TYR A 298 29.49 -11.89 12.42
N PRO A 299 29.69 -11.41 13.66
CA PRO A 299 28.88 -11.80 14.81
C PRO A 299 27.40 -11.48 14.58
N ALA A 300 26.50 -12.43 14.78
CA ALA A 300 25.07 -12.22 14.62
C ALA A 300 24.27 -12.87 15.75
N TRP A 301 23.08 -12.33 16.03
CA TRP A 301 22.18 -12.86 17.05
C TRP A 301 21.44 -14.12 16.59
N TYR A 302 21.13 -14.20 15.30
CA TYR A 302 20.65 -15.43 14.69
C TYR A 302 21.83 -16.34 14.44
N ARG A 303 21.80 -17.54 15.05
CA ARG A 303 22.77 -18.59 14.76
C ARG A 303 22.66 -19.05 13.30
N ASP A 304 21.43 -19.10 12.81
CA ASP A 304 21.04 -19.39 11.43
C ASP A 304 20.02 -18.31 10.98
N PRO A 305 20.31 -17.51 9.93
CA PRO A 305 19.35 -16.54 9.38
C PRO A 305 18.21 -17.19 8.56
N GLN A 306 18.28 -18.50 8.25
CA GLN A 306 17.34 -19.16 7.35
C GLN A 306 15.86 -19.03 7.76
N PRO A 307 15.45 -19.06 9.05
CA PRO A 307 14.07 -18.80 9.43
C PRO A 307 13.58 -17.39 9.02
N VAL A 308 14.43 -16.36 9.13
CA VAL A 308 14.09 -14.99 8.67
C VAL A 308 13.93 -14.94 7.15
N PHE A 309 14.82 -15.58 6.40
CA PHE A 309 14.71 -15.67 4.94
C PHE A 309 13.44 -16.44 4.51
N ASN A 310 13.12 -17.54 5.18
CA ASN A 310 11.95 -18.35 4.91
C ASN A 310 10.64 -17.57 5.14
N GLU A 311 10.56 -16.78 6.21
CA GLU A 311 9.37 -15.96 6.49
C GLU A 311 9.28 -14.75 5.56
N LEU A 312 10.37 -14.00 5.34
CA LEU A 312 10.37 -12.86 4.41
C LEU A 312 10.04 -13.27 2.97
N SER A 313 10.59 -14.38 2.48
CA SER A 313 10.44 -14.81 1.08
C SER A 313 9.00 -15.18 0.69
N LYS A 314 8.10 -15.34 1.67
CA LYS A 314 6.65 -15.48 1.44
C LYS A 314 6.02 -14.18 0.92
N PHE A 315 6.57 -13.02 1.29
CA PHE A 315 5.99 -11.70 1.01
C PHE A 315 6.87 -10.83 0.10
N PHE A 316 8.21 -10.87 0.25
CA PHE A 316 9.16 -9.97 -0.41
C PHE A 316 10.05 -10.65 -1.46
N GLU A 317 10.64 -9.85 -2.34
CA GLU A 317 11.91 -10.21 -3.00
C GLU A 317 13.05 -9.98 -1.99
N VAL A 318 13.72 -11.05 -1.54
CA VAL A 318 14.75 -10.96 -0.50
C VAL A 318 16.11 -10.71 -1.13
N ILE A 319 16.74 -9.57 -0.80
CA ILE A 319 18.07 -9.18 -1.24
C ILE A 319 19.06 -9.40 -0.11
N HIS A 320 20.08 -10.21 -0.35
CA HIS A 320 21.10 -10.56 0.63
C HIS A 320 22.29 -9.60 0.53
N ILE A 321 22.55 -8.83 1.59
CA ILE A 321 23.76 -8.03 1.76
C ILE A 321 24.72 -8.88 2.60
N SER A 322 25.70 -9.50 1.93
CA SER A 322 26.60 -10.49 2.55
C SER A 322 28.09 -10.13 2.49
N LYS A 323 28.44 -9.05 1.78
CA LYS A 323 29.80 -8.49 1.68
C LYS A 323 29.88 -7.14 2.38
N MET A 324 31.05 -6.83 2.96
CA MET A 324 31.27 -5.52 3.58
C MET A 324 31.20 -4.38 2.56
N SER A 325 31.70 -4.58 1.34
CA SER A 325 31.54 -3.63 0.23
C SER A 325 30.07 -3.30 -0.06
N GLN A 326 29.23 -4.33 -0.22
CA GLN A 326 27.79 -4.18 -0.46
C GLN A 326 27.09 -3.42 0.68
N LEU A 327 27.49 -3.65 1.93
CA LEU A 327 26.95 -2.92 3.07
C LEU A 327 27.37 -1.45 3.06
N LYS A 328 28.64 -1.17 2.73
CA LYS A 328 29.16 0.18 2.59
C LYS A 328 28.38 0.95 1.53
N ASP A 329 28.31 0.41 0.31
CA ASP A 329 27.62 1.02 -0.82
C ASP A 329 26.12 1.25 -0.49
N PHE A 330 25.45 0.26 0.12
CA PHE A 330 24.02 0.36 0.46
C PHE A 330 23.68 1.46 1.49
N ILE A 331 24.60 1.76 2.41
CA ILE A 331 24.41 2.79 3.45
C ILE A 331 24.95 4.16 3.00
N GLU A 332 25.92 4.20 2.08
CA GLU A 332 26.45 5.44 1.51
C GLU A 332 25.58 6.00 0.38
N ASP A 333 25.00 5.12 -0.45
CA ASP A 333 24.10 5.44 -1.56
C ASP A 333 22.71 4.81 -1.32
N PRO A 334 21.90 5.33 -0.37
CA PRO A 334 20.61 4.76 -0.02
C PRO A 334 19.60 4.85 -1.18
N LEU A 335 18.87 3.76 -1.41
CA LEU A 335 17.78 3.68 -2.38
C LEU A 335 16.49 4.26 -1.81
N ASP A 336 15.68 4.92 -2.63
CA ASP A 336 14.34 5.39 -2.23
C ASP A 336 13.37 4.20 -2.01
N GLY A 337 12.67 4.23 -0.88
CA GLY A 337 11.69 3.23 -0.46
C GLY A 337 10.27 3.48 -0.99
N PRO A 338 9.24 2.83 -0.39
CA PRO A 338 9.29 2.09 0.87
C PRO A 338 9.77 0.64 0.70
N PHE A 339 10.66 0.20 1.58
CA PHE A 339 11.07 -1.21 1.71
C PHE A 339 11.60 -1.52 3.13
N ILE A 340 11.76 -2.82 3.42
CA ILE A 340 12.27 -3.31 4.72
C ILE A 340 13.77 -3.56 4.65
N VAL A 341 14.50 -3.16 5.70
CA VAL A 341 15.92 -3.49 5.91
C VAL A 341 16.08 -4.21 7.25
N ILE A 342 16.56 -5.45 7.26
CA ILE A 342 16.74 -6.24 8.48
C ILE A 342 18.22 -6.46 8.78
N ASN A 343 18.69 -5.91 9.90
CA ASN A 343 20.05 -6.09 10.38
C ASN A 343 20.15 -7.33 11.28
N ILE A 344 20.38 -8.52 10.71
CA ILE A 344 20.46 -9.78 11.48
C ILE A 344 21.64 -9.81 12.49
N HIS A 345 22.63 -8.92 12.34
CA HIS A 345 23.69 -8.75 13.35
C HIS A 345 23.21 -8.04 14.63
N SER A 346 22.12 -7.28 14.55
CA SER A 346 21.51 -6.47 15.60
C SER A 346 22.53 -5.69 16.44
N GLU A 347 22.84 -6.11 17.68
CA GLU A 347 23.79 -5.46 18.61
C GLU A 347 25.23 -5.30 18.09
N SER A 348 25.61 -6.01 17.02
CA SER A 348 26.97 -6.00 16.45
C SER A 348 26.95 -5.52 14.99
N PHE A 349 26.21 -4.45 14.69
CA PHE A 349 26.02 -3.96 13.32
C PHE A 349 27.38 -3.68 12.64
N PRO A 350 27.76 -4.39 11.56
CA PRO A 350 29.10 -4.24 10.98
C PRO A 350 29.39 -2.81 10.49
N ILE A 351 30.64 -2.37 10.62
CA ILE A 351 31.13 -1.08 10.11
C ILE A 351 32.35 -1.33 9.22
N PRO A 352 32.52 -0.63 8.08
CA PRO A 352 33.74 -0.70 7.28
C PRO A 352 34.95 -0.14 8.05
N LYS A 353 36.13 -0.73 7.87
CA LYS A 353 37.37 -0.32 8.53
C LYS A 353 37.77 1.10 8.16
N GLU A 354 37.45 1.54 6.94
CA GLU A 354 37.73 2.90 6.46
C GLU A 354 37.19 3.99 7.41
N TYR A 355 35.98 3.82 7.96
CA TYR A 355 35.40 4.75 8.93
C TYR A 355 36.26 4.85 10.20
N ILE A 356 36.79 3.73 10.70
CA ILE A 356 37.63 3.69 11.91
C ILE A 356 39.00 4.32 11.65
N ASP A 357 39.58 4.08 10.47
CA ASP A 357 40.89 4.62 10.08
C ASP A 357 40.83 6.15 9.92
N ASN A 358 39.82 6.64 9.20
CA ASN A 358 39.65 8.05 8.86
C ASN A 358 39.05 8.90 10.00
N ALA A 359 38.39 8.28 10.98
CA ALA A 359 37.75 9.01 12.07
C ALA A 359 38.71 9.91 12.88
N PRO A 360 38.24 11.10 13.32
CA PRO A 360 39.02 12.00 14.15
C PRO A 360 39.17 11.45 15.58
N GLY A 361 40.37 11.56 16.14
CA GLY A 361 40.63 11.17 17.52
C GLY A 361 42.12 11.01 17.83
N GLY A 362 42.53 11.36 19.05
CA GLY A 362 43.91 11.17 19.53
C GLY A 362 44.18 9.76 20.09
N ASP A 363 43.12 9.03 20.46
CA ASP A 363 43.16 7.64 20.92
C ASP A 363 42.09 6.81 20.19
N LEU A 364 42.22 5.48 20.29
CA LEU A 364 41.34 4.54 19.61
C LEU A 364 39.86 4.68 20.01
N ASN A 365 39.54 4.83 21.29
CA ASN A 365 38.15 4.88 21.74
C ASN A 365 37.46 6.14 21.22
N SER A 366 38.19 7.25 21.16
CA SER A 366 37.71 8.50 20.56
C SER A 366 37.44 8.35 19.05
N LYS A 367 38.37 7.74 18.30
CA LYS A 367 38.15 7.44 16.86
C LYS A 367 36.93 6.56 16.63
N VAL A 368 36.82 5.49 17.42
CA VAL A 368 35.70 4.53 17.33
C VAL A 368 34.36 5.19 17.59
N ALA A 369 34.27 6.05 18.62
CA ALA A 369 33.04 6.77 18.91
C ALA A 369 32.64 7.70 17.75
N ALA A 370 33.59 8.41 17.14
CA ALA A 370 33.32 9.26 15.97
C ALA A 370 32.91 8.45 14.73
N ALA A 371 33.61 7.34 14.44
CA ALA A 371 33.28 6.44 13.33
C ALA A 371 31.85 5.87 13.45
N VAL A 372 31.46 5.42 14.64
CA VAL A 372 30.12 4.86 14.90
C VAL A 372 29.05 5.95 14.85
N GLN A 373 29.34 7.15 15.35
CA GLN A 373 28.44 8.29 15.24
C GLN A 373 28.15 8.67 13.78
N GLU A 374 29.18 8.68 12.92
CA GLU A 374 29.02 8.94 11.48
C GLU A 374 28.23 7.82 10.79
N TRP A 375 28.60 6.56 11.06
CA TRP A 375 27.98 5.39 10.46
C TRP A 375 26.49 5.24 10.82
N TYR A 376 26.13 5.43 12.09
CA TYR A 376 24.74 5.42 12.53
C TYR A 376 23.97 6.67 12.08
N GLY A 377 24.65 7.82 11.93
CA GLY A 377 24.09 9.01 11.29
C GLY A 377 23.62 8.73 9.87
N LYS A 378 24.42 8.00 9.08
CA LYS A 378 24.01 7.55 7.72
C LYS A 378 22.79 6.63 7.75
N VAL A 379 22.70 5.70 8.72
CA VAL A 379 21.49 4.87 8.92
C VAL A 379 20.26 5.72 9.27
N LYS A 380 20.42 6.73 10.13
CA LYS A 380 19.36 7.71 10.46
C LYS A 380 18.90 8.48 9.23
N ASP A 381 19.83 8.98 8.43
CA ASP A 381 19.53 9.77 7.23
C ASP A 381 18.83 8.89 6.17
N ALA A 382 19.28 7.63 6.00
CA ALA A 382 18.61 6.65 5.15
C ALA A 382 17.16 6.38 5.60
N VAL A 383 16.95 6.06 6.88
CA VAL A 383 15.59 5.79 7.41
C VAL A 383 14.70 7.01 7.31
N SER A 384 15.18 8.18 7.71
CA SER A 384 14.36 9.39 7.81
C SER A 384 14.13 10.11 6.48
N GLY A 385 15.06 10.01 5.53
CA GLY A 385 14.96 10.59 4.19
C GLY A 385 14.27 9.68 3.18
N HIS A 386 14.55 8.38 3.21
CA HIS A 386 14.26 7.45 2.09
C HIS A 386 13.17 6.42 2.39
N MET A 387 12.36 6.60 3.45
CA MET A 387 11.19 5.77 3.77
C MET A 387 11.52 4.30 4.08
N TRP A 388 12.66 4.02 4.72
CA TRP A 388 13.02 2.65 5.09
C TRP A 388 12.30 2.22 6.37
N VAL A 389 11.92 0.93 6.42
CA VAL A 389 11.55 0.25 7.66
C VAL A 389 12.76 -0.56 8.12
N TRP A 390 13.56 0.01 9.02
CA TRP A 390 14.79 -0.59 9.53
C TRP A 390 14.54 -1.42 10.79
N VAL A 391 14.88 -2.70 10.74
CA VAL A 391 14.54 -3.69 11.75
C VAL A 391 15.79 -4.15 12.50
N HIS A 392 15.73 -4.07 13.84
CA HIS A 392 16.70 -4.64 14.77
C HIS A 392 16.12 -5.88 15.44
N PRO A 393 16.52 -7.10 15.02
CA PRO A 393 15.97 -8.34 15.52
C PRO A 393 16.86 -8.93 16.64
N CYS A 394 16.27 -9.07 17.83
CA CYS A 394 16.85 -9.51 19.10
C CYS A 394 17.95 -8.60 19.69
N GLY A 395 17.91 -8.39 21.02
CA GLY A 395 18.92 -7.63 21.76
C GLY A 395 18.83 -6.10 21.63
N TYR A 396 19.88 -5.40 22.07
CA TYR A 396 19.91 -3.93 22.13
C TYR A 396 20.18 -3.28 20.75
N PRO A 397 19.25 -2.46 20.21
CA PRO A 397 19.49 -1.73 18.97
C PRO A 397 20.60 -0.70 19.14
N PHE A 398 21.45 -0.54 18.12
CA PHE A 398 22.54 0.45 18.08
C PHE A 398 23.50 0.44 19.28
N TRP A 399 23.63 -0.69 20.00
CA TRP A 399 24.46 -0.76 21.21
C TRP A 399 25.95 -1.01 20.94
N GLY A 400 26.25 -1.54 19.75
CA GLY A 400 27.60 -1.89 19.33
C GLY A 400 27.70 -2.07 17.82
N THR A 401 28.93 -2.01 17.32
CA THR A 401 29.25 -2.35 15.93
C THR A 401 30.16 -3.58 15.92
N ALA A 402 30.70 -3.96 14.76
CA ALA A 402 31.83 -4.86 14.66
C ALA A 402 32.70 -4.51 13.44
N ASN A 403 34.03 -4.55 13.59
CA ASN A 403 34.95 -4.64 12.46
C ASN A 403 36.03 -5.70 12.69
N LYS A 404 36.12 -6.59 11.70
CA LYS A 404 36.86 -7.83 11.70
C LYS A 404 38.33 -7.66 11.33
N ARG A 405 38.57 -6.93 10.24
CA ARG A 405 39.90 -6.56 9.75
C ARG A 405 40.66 -5.71 10.76
N TYR A 406 39.94 -4.86 11.50
CA TYR A 406 40.44 -4.10 12.65
C TYR A 406 40.92 -5.00 13.80
N ALA A 407 40.12 -6.01 14.17
CA ALA A 407 40.49 -6.97 15.20
C ALA A 407 41.73 -7.79 14.82
N ARG A 408 41.82 -8.27 13.56
CA ARG A 408 43.01 -9.00 13.06
C ARG A 408 44.29 -8.16 13.05
N SER A 409 44.17 -6.86 12.79
CA SER A 409 45.33 -5.95 12.68
C SER A 409 45.82 -5.37 14.01
N THR A 410 45.08 -5.57 15.11
CA THR A 410 45.39 -4.95 16.42
C THR A 410 45.48 -5.99 17.54
N PRO A 411 46.64 -6.64 17.79
CA PRO A 411 46.73 -7.74 18.77
C PRO A 411 46.43 -7.33 20.22
N CYS A 412 45.84 -8.26 20.98
CA CYS A 412 45.52 -8.15 22.41
C CYS A 412 46.67 -7.70 23.31
N ASN A 413 47.85 -8.22 23.02
CA ASN A 413 49.04 -8.20 23.86
C ASN A 413 50.24 -8.36 22.89
N PRO A 414 51.34 -7.61 23.04
CA PRO A 414 52.50 -7.74 22.15
C PRO A 414 53.13 -9.15 22.08
N SER A 415 52.76 -10.06 22.98
CA SER A 415 53.21 -11.46 22.99
C SER A 415 52.22 -12.47 22.39
N ASP A 416 51.00 -12.07 21.99
CA ASP A 416 50.04 -12.99 21.38
C ASP A 416 50.38 -13.23 19.91
N THR A 417 50.93 -14.42 19.62
CA THR A 417 51.18 -14.88 18.24
C THR A 417 49.97 -15.56 17.59
N ALA A 418 48.87 -15.72 18.35
CA ALA A 418 47.61 -16.27 17.86
C ALA A 418 46.56 -15.16 17.83
N VAL A 419 46.04 -14.88 16.63
CA VAL A 419 44.87 -14.00 16.45
C VAL A 419 43.69 -14.69 17.15
N SER A 420 43.23 -14.12 18.26
CA SER A 420 42.22 -14.72 19.15
C SER A 420 40.78 -14.57 18.64
N TRP A 421 40.59 -14.69 17.33
CA TRP A 421 39.29 -14.64 16.71
C TRP A 421 38.99 -16.00 16.07
N THR A 422 37.87 -16.60 16.49
CA THR A 422 37.50 -17.99 16.18
C THR A 422 36.14 -18.06 15.50
N ASP A 423 36.01 -19.07 14.63
CA ASP A 423 34.83 -19.41 13.83
C ASP A 423 33.61 -19.80 14.71
N SER A 424 33.84 -20.10 15.99
CA SER A 424 32.85 -20.49 17.00
C SER A 424 31.99 -19.34 17.56
N TRP A 425 32.08 -18.13 17.00
CA TRP A 425 31.28 -16.99 17.44
C TRP A 425 29.79 -17.17 17.09
N GLY A 426 28.95 -17.08 18.14
CA GLY A 426 27.50 -17.23 18.07
C GLY A 426 26.85 -17.79 19.35
N TYR A 427 27.59 -18.54 20.18
CA TYR A 427 27.05 -19.12 21.43
C TYR A 427 27.89 -18.77 22.67
N ASP A 428 29.19 -19.09 22.68
CA ASP A 428 30.03 -18.92 23.88
C ASP A 428 30.59 -17.50 24.09
N TYR A 429 30.68 -16.67 23.04
CA TYR A 429 31.48 -15.42 23.05
C TYR A 429 30.71 -14.10 22.87
N ILE A 430 29.41 -14.12 22.57
CA ILE A 430 28.56 -12.90 22.68
C ILE A 430 28.53 -12.40 24.15
N ASN A 431 28.85 -13.30 25.09
CA ASN A 431 28.68 -13.12 26.52
C ASN A 431 29.55 -12.01 27.16
N TRP A 432 30.69 -11.63 26.57
CA TRP A 432 31.47 -10.46 27.01
C TRP A 432 31.35 -9.24 26.07
N TRP A 433 30.10 -9.06 25.60
CA TRP A 433 29.48 -7.87 24.99
C TRP A 433 30.06 -7.46 23.64
N SER A 434 29.23 -6.81 22.81
CA SER A 434 29.53 -6.35 21.45
C SER A 434 30.58 -5.22 21.42
N ASN A 435 31.84 -5.52 21.77
CA ASN A 435 32.92 -4.61 22.19
C ASN A 435 34.15 -4.51 21.23
N LEU A 436 34.61 -3.30 20.80
CA LEU A 436 35.90 -3.00 20.12
C LEU A 436 36.97 -3.02 21.19
N ASN A 437 37.06 -4.16 21.84
CA ASN A 437 38.33 -4.62 22.34
C ASN A 437 39.14 -5.00 21.09
N ARG A 438 40.38 -4.53 21.04
CA ARG A 438 41.41 -4.99 20.09
C ARG A 438 41.46 -6.53 19.95
N CYS A 439 41.12 -7.25 21.02
CA CYS A 439 40.99 -8.71 21.04
C CYS A 439 39.78 -9.31 20.30
N THR A 440 38.68 -8.58 20.12
CA THR A 440 37.36 -9.19 19.81
C THR A 440 36.50 -8.44 18.80
N GLY A 441 36.79 -7.18 18.46
CA GLY A 441 36.26 -6.56 17.25
C GLY A 441 34.81 -6.03 17.21
N GLY A 442 34.12 -5.76 18.33
CA GLY A 442 32.74 -5.17 18.43
C GLY A 442 32.65 -3.61 18.40
N ALA A 443 32.13 -2.90 19.45
CA ALA A 443 32.47 -1.51 19.90
C ALA A 443 32.37 -1.23 21.43
N ARG A 444 33.42 -0.72 22.12
CA ARG A 444 33.39 -0.38 23.58
C ARG A 444 33.93 1.01 23.95
N GLY A 445 33.27 2.05 23.47
CA GLY A 445 33.25 3.33 24.21
C GLY A 445 32.12 3.30 25.25
N ALA A 446 32.36 3.79 26.47
CA ALA A 446 31.25 4.04 27.42
C ALA A 446 30.24 5.07 26.88
N SER A 447 30.66 5.87 25.90
CA SER A 447 29.84 6.73 25.05
C SER A 447 28.98 5.94 24.06
N VAL A 448 29.55 5.00 23.31
CA VAL A 448 28.86 4.28 22.22
C VAL A 448 27.61 3.55 22.70
N GLY A 449 27.68 2.84 23.82
CA GLY A 449 26.55 2.02 24.30
C GLY A 449 25.25 2.82 24.48
N ARG A 450 25.28 3.92 25.25
CA ARG A 450 24.07 4.75 25.45
C ARG A 450 23.79 5.73 24.31
N ASN A 451 24.82 6.20 23.60
CA ASN A 451 24.64 7.24 22.58
C ASN A 451 24.41 6.68 21.18
N GLY A 452 24.61 5.38 20.93
CA GLY A 452 24.43 4.80 19.60
C GLY A 452 23.00 4.96 19.09
N ALA A 453 22.00 4.65 19.93
CA ALA A 453 20.60 4.92 19.63
C ALA A 453 20.36 6.42 19.33
N VAL A 454 20.93 7.32 20.15
CA VAL A 454 20.84 8.78 19.96
C VAL A 454 21.43 9.22 18.62
N TRP A 455 22.57 8.64 18.20
CA TRP A 455 23.18 8.90 16.88
C TRP A 455 22.34 8.37 15.72
N ALA A 456 21.63 7.25 15.91
CA ALA A 456 20.60 6.76 15.01
C ALA A 456 19.28 7.58 15.06
N GLY A 457 19.21 8.67 15.84
CA GLY A 457 18.05 9.56 15.92
C GLY A 457 17.02 9.20 17.00
N LEU A 458 17.28 8.16 17.78
CA LEU A 458 16.48 7.76 18.94
C LEU A 458 16.93 8.60 20.17
N GLU A 459 16.63 9.91 20.15
CA GLU A 459 17.00 10.87 21.20
C GLU A 459 16.12 10.76 22.46
N GLY A 460 16.68 11.10 23.63
CA GLY A 460 15.93 11.16 24.91
C GLY A 460 15.82 9.84 25.69
N PHE A 461 16.10 8.71 25.06
CA PHE A 461 15.85 7.38 25.61
C PHE A 461 17.06 6.83 26.40
N SER A 462 17.21 7.24 27.65
CA SER A 462 18.22 6.67 28.54
C SER A 462 17.79 5.29 29.03
N GLY A 463 18.23 4.23 28.35
CA GLY A 463 17.80 2.85 28.63
C GLY A 463 17.83 2.46 30.12
N ASN A 464 16.73 1.85 30.55
CA ASN A 464 16.62 1.17 31.84
C ASN A 464 17.57 -0.05 31.89
N GLY A 465 17.70 -0.64 33.08
CA GLY A 465 18.67 -1.71 33.33
C GLY A 465 18.48 -2.93 32.43
N ALA A 466 19.55 -3.71 32.25
CA ALA A 466 19.51 -4.97 31.55
C ALA A 466 18.72 -6.02 32.36
N HIS A 467 17.42 -6.13 32.11
CA HIS A 467 16.53 -7.10 32.73
C HIS A 467 15.90 -8.04 31.68
N ASN A 468 15.53 -9.25 32.13
CA ASN A 468 14.89 -10.27 31.30
C ASN A 468 13.43 -10.34 31.75
N ASP A 469 12.57 -9.68 31.02
CA ASP A 469 11.24 -9.30 31.49
C ASP A 469 10.20 -10.22 30.87
N LEU A 470 9.14 -10.54 31.62
CA LEU A 470 7.99 -11.24 31.07
C LEU A 470 7.19 -10.22 30.28
N ILE A 471 7.05 -10.40 28.96
CA ILE A 471 6.41 -9.42 28.09
C ILE A 471 5.07 -9.92 27.55
N GLY A 472 4.07 -9.04 27.59
CA GLY A 472 2.71 -9.27 27.11
C GLY A 472 2.45 -8.59 25.78
N GLY A 473 1.82 -9.32 24.84
CA GLY A 473 1.43 -8.81 23.53
C GLY A 473 0.21 -7.88 23.61
N THR A 474 0.23 -6.81 22.82
CA THR A 474 -0.87 -5.85 22.71
C THR A 474 -1.93 -6.30 21.70
N GLU A 475 -2.98 -5.50 21.51
CA GLU A 475 -3.98 -5.69 20.46
C GLU A 475 -3.38 -5.77 19.05
N TYR A 476 -2.18 -5.21 18.82
CA TYR A 476 -1.48 -5.28 17.53
C TYR A 476 -0.92 -6.68 17.24
N ILE A 477 -0.68 -7.50 18.26
CA ILE A 477 -0.33 -8.91 18.08
C ILE A 477 -1.55 -9.77 17.77
N ASP A 478 -2.70 -9.50 18.40
CA ASP A 478 -3.97 -10.14 18.04
C ASP A 478 -4.39 -9.75 16.60
N GLU A 479 -4.14 -8.50 16.18
CA GLU A 479 -4.29 -8.01 14.81
C GLU A 479 -3.40 -8.75 13.80
N ILE A 480 -2.08 -8.81 14.06
CA ILE A 480 -1.12 -9.56 13.21
C ILE A 480 -1.54 -11.03 13.07
N ASN A 481 -1.87 -11.68 14.20
CA ASN A 481 -2.31 -13.07 14.21
C ASN A 481 -3.55 -13.28 13.32
N LYS A 482 -4.56 -12.40 13.43
CA LYS A 482 -5.77 -12.45 12.61
C LYS A 482 -5.51 -12.15 11.13
N PHE A 483 -4.69 -11.14 10.80
CA PHE A 483 -4.48 -10.69 9.41
C PHE A 483 -3.59 -11.65 8.59
N PHE A 484 -2.55 -12.22 9.22
CA PHE A 484 -1.61 -13.12 8.56
C PHE A 484 -1.92 -14.61 8.78
N GLY A 485 -2.87 -14.95 9.66
CA GLY A 485 -3.20 -16.34 9.98
C GLY A 485 -2.12 -17.04 10.80
N VAL A 486 -1.45 -16.30 11.69
CA VAL A 486 -0.33 -16.77 12.51
C VAL A 486 -0.67 -16.78 14.00
N ASN A 487 0.25 -17.32 14.81
CA ASN A 487 0.05 -17.53 16.24
C ASN A 487 1.29 -17.08 17.03
N LEU A 488 1.63 -15.79 16.91
CA LEU A 488 2.58 -15.12 17.80
C LEU A 488 2.07 -15.21 19.24
N PRO A 489 2.94 -15.47 20.23
CA PRO A 489 2.54 -15.78 21.59
C PRO A 489 2.00 -14.53 22.32
N LYS A 490 0.96 -14.70 23.14
CA LYS A 490 0.45 -13.61 23.99
C LYS A 490 1.41 -13.19 25.09
N GLU A 491 2.25 -14.11 25.56
CA GLU A 491 3.28 -13.86 26.56
C GLU A 491 4.59 -14.51 26.10
N THR A 492 5.69 -13.79 26.24
CA THR A 492 7.04 -14.28 25.95
C THR A 492 8.04 -13.57 26.87
N TYR A 493 9.35 -13.68 26.61
CA TYR A 493 10.35 -12.94 27.36
C TYR A 493 11.10 -11.97 26.46
N GLY A 494 11.44 -10.80 26.98
CA GLY A 494 12.20 -9.76 26.26
C GLY A 494 13.40 -9.24 27.05
N TRP A 495 14.13 -8.31 26.45
CA TRP A 495 15.08 -7.45 27.16
C TRP A 495 14.66 -6.00 27.07
N ALA A 496 14.69 -5.29 28.19
CA ALA A 496 14.63 -3.82 28.25
C ALA A 496 15.45 -3.16 27.12
N THR A 497 14.89 -2.13 26.50
CA THR A 497 15.52 -1.46 25.34
C THR A 497 15.68 0.04 25.57
N VAL A 498 15.86 0.77 24.47
CA VAL A 498 15.56 2.19 24.32
C VAL A 498 14.13 2.43 24.83
N ASP A 499 13.98 3.02 26.02
CA ASP A 499 12.69 3.26 26.65
C ASP A 499 11.94 4.42 25.97
N VAL A 500 10.87 4.09 25.24
CA VAL A 500 9.99 5.07 24.56
C VAL A 500 8.71 5.41 25.35
N SER A 501 8.60 4.98 26.61
CA SER A 501 7.45 5.25 27.49
C SER A 501 7.19 6.76 27.67
N SER A 502 8.22 7.60 27.56
CA SER A 502 8.08 9.06 27.61
C SER A 502 7.32 9.67 26.42
N GLU A 503 7.26 8.99 25.26
CA GLU A 503 6.49 9.42 24.08
C GLU A 503 5.10 8.79 24.02
N CYS A 504 4.94 7.51 24.38
CA CYS A 504 3.65 6.80 24.27
C CYS A 504 2.89 6.61 25.59
N GLY A 505 3.56 6.69 26.74
CA GLY A 505 2.99 6.38 28.05
C GLY A 505 2.28 5.02 28.06
N SER A 506 1.03 5.02 28.51
CA SER A 506 0.17 3.83 28.49
C SER A 506 -0.54 3.57 27.15
N GLN A 507 -0.29 4.35 26.10
CA GLN A 507 -0.94 4.17 24.79
C GLN A 507 -0.15 3.17 23.94
N ASN A 508 -0.82 2.13 23.42
CA ASN A 508 -0.19 1.17 22.51
C ASN A 508 0.04 1.75 21.10
N TYR A 509 -0.48 2.94 20.83
CA TYR A 509 -0.33 3.63 19.56
C TYR A 509 -0.29 5.15 19.75
N THR A 510 0.60 5.81 19.03
CA THR A 510 0.66 7.27 18.83
C THR A 510 0.90 7.55 17.35
N SER A 511 0.86 8.82 16.92
CA SER A 511 1.19 9.20 15.53
C SER A 511 2.62 8.88 15.07
N ARG A 512 3.45 8.25 15.93
CA ARG A 512 4.81 7.80 15.60
C ARG A 512 5.15 6.41 16.13
N ILE A 513 4.43 5.86 17.12
CA ILE A 513 4.84 4.63 17.81
C ILE A 513 3.72 3.58 17.74
N ILE A 514 4.07 2.33 17.43
CA ILE A 514 3.19 1.16 17.59
C ILE A 514 3.87 0.22 18.57
N VAL A 515 3.22 -0.08 19.70
CA VAL A 515 3.74 -1.01 20.72
C VAL A 515 3.14 -2.38 20.49
N TYR A 516 3.98 -3.38 20.21
CA TYR A 516 3.58 -4.77 19.99
C TYR A 516 3.68 -5.60 21.28
N TYR A 517 4.71 -5.37 22.11
CA TYR A 517 4.85 -6.00 23.43
C TYR A 517 5.38 -5.01 24.48
N ARG A 518 4.92 -5.16 25.73
CA ARG A 518 5.38 -4.42 26.94
C ARG A 518 5.78 -5.39 28.04
N ASP A 519 6.57 -4.90 29.00
CA ASP A 519 6.73 -5.58 30.29
C ASP A 519 5.38 -5.76 31.02
N ILE A 520 5.17 -6.94 31.59
CA ILE A 520 4.01 -7.32 32.41
C ILE A 520 4.43 -8.02 33.73
N ASP A 521 5.71 -7.98 34.12
CA ASP A 521 6.15 -8.65 35.35
C ASP A 521 5.45 -8.08 36.59
N SER A 522 4.76 -8.97 37.30
CA SER A 522 4.13 -8.74 38.60
C SER A 522 5.04 -8.13 39.69
N GLY A 523 6.36 -8.28 39.56
CA GLY A 523 7.37 -7.72 40.46
C GLY A 523 7.78 -6.28 40.14
N ALA A 524 7.43 -5.77 38.96
CA ALA A 524 7.77 -4.43 38.50
C ALA A 524 6.97 -3.36 39.29
N ILE A 525 7.57 -2.20 39.58
CA ILE A 525 6.90 -1.13 40.31
C ILE A 525 5.81 -0.55 39.39
N SER A 526 4.79 0.13 39.91
CA SER A 526 3.68 0.66 39.09
C SER A 526 4.07 1.75 38.07
N SER A 527 5.36 2.04 37.89
CA SER A 527 5.96 2.84 36.82
C SER A 527 6.43 1.99 35.62
N ASP A 528 6.62 0.68 35.80
CA ASP A 528 7.48 -0.15 34.96
C ASP A 528 6.67 -1.03 33.97
N TYR A 529 5.38 -1.29 34.27
CA TYR A 529 4.38 -1.90 33.37
C TYR A 529 4.14 -1.15 32.03
N PHE A 530 4.90 -0.10 31.78
CA PHE A 530 4.75 0.80 30.64
C PHE A 530 5.90 0.68 29.64
N ASP A 531 7.03 0.08 30.00
CA ASP A 531 8.24 -0.01 29.17
C ASP A 531 7.97 -0.85 27.90
N PRO A 532 8.02 -0.25 26.69
CA PRO A 532 7.82 -0.99 25.44
C PRO A 532 9.07 -1.79 25.08
N ILE A 533 8.89 -3.08 24.78
CA ILE A 533 10.01 -4.03 24.54
C ILE A 533 10.08 -4.47 23.07
N ILE A 534 8.93 -4.55 22.40
CA ILE A 534 8.84 -4.74 20.95
C ILE A 534 7.90 -3.67 20.42
N TYR A 535 8.40 -2.80 19.55
CA TYR A 535 7.66 -1.65 19.03
C TYR A 535 8.24 -1.16 17.70
N SER A 536 7.48 -0.36 16.96
CA SER A 536 8.00 0.51 15.91
C SER A 536 7.96 1.98 16.33
N ILE A 537 8.88 2.78 15.78
CA ILE A 537 8.96 4.24 16.00
C ILE A 537 9.34 4.96 14.70
N GLY A 538 8.52 5.93 14.30
CA GLY A 538 8.67 6.73 13.08
C GLY A 538 9.67 7.87 13.26
N ILE A 539 10.64 7.98 12.33
CA ILE A 539 11.61 9.06 12.25
C ILE A 539 11.63 9.58 10.82
N GLY A 540 11.34 10.88 10.65
CA GLY A 540 11.16 11.47 9.31
C GLY A 540 10.04 10.77 8.56
N ASN A 541 10.36 10.25 7.37
CA ASN A 541 9.42 9.52 6.51
C ASN A 541 9.53 7.99 6.63
N GLY A 542 10.35 7.45 7.54
CA GLY A 542 10.54 6.01 7.73
C GLY A 542 10.41 5.58 9.19
N TYR A 543 10.72 4.31 9.47
CA TYR A 543 10.50 3.69 10.78
C TYR A 543 11.68 2.83 11.23
N TYR A 544 11.93 2.83 12.54
CA TYR A 544 12.64 1.74 13.21
C TYR A 544 11.64 0.72 13.75
N VAL A 545 11.99 -0.57 13.67
CA VAL A 545 11.26 -1.68 14.30
C VAL A 545 12.23 -2.40 15.23
N ILE A 546 11.97 -2.32 16.53
CA ILE A 546 12.82 -2.88 17.58
C ILE A 546 12.15 -4.14 18.10
N VAL A 547 12.85 -5.27 18.02
CA VAL A 547 12.31 -6.60 18.39
C VAL A 547 13.22 -7.27 19.41
N SER A 548 13.17 -6.81 20.66
CA SER A 548 14.09 -7.28 21.70
C SER A 548 13.60 -8.52 22.44
N LEU A 549 13.65 -9.67 21.74
CA LEU A 549 13.36 -10.98 22.33
C LEU A 549 14.45 -11.42 23.34
N ALA A 550 14.05 -12.17 24.36
CA ALA A 550 14.94 -12.72 25.39
C ALA A 550 16.06 -13.59 24.82
N ARG A 551 17.29 -13.34 25.24
CA ARG A 551 18.48 -14.09 24.80
C ARG A 551 18.40 -15.58 25.19
N PRO A 552 18.75 -16.54 24.31
CA PRO A 552 18.59 -17.98 24.56
C PRO A 552 19.17 -18.50 25.88
N GLN A 553 20.35 -18.00 26.25
CA GLN A 553 21.08 -18.39 27.46
C GLN A 553 20.50 -17.85 28.77
N TRP A 554 19.60 -16.85 28.69
CA TRP A 554 18.96 -16.20 29.83
C TRP A 554 17.43 -16.34 29.82
N TRP A 555 16.90 -17.05 28.83
CA TRP A 555 15.50 -17.47 28.78
C TRP A 555 15.15 -18.30 30.03
N PRO A 556 14.06 -17.99 30.76
CA PRO A 556 13.69 -18.74 31.96
C PRO A 556 13.38 -20.22 31.66
N GLY A 557 14.18 -21.12 32.24
CA GLY A 557 14.10 -22.56 31.96
C GLY A 557 14.90 -23.05 30.74
N GLY A 558 15.62 -22.15 30.06
CA GLY A 558 16.32 -22.40 28.80
C GLY A 558 15.47 -22.08 27.58
N ALA A 559 16.12 -21.74 26.47
CA ALA A 559 15.44 -21.34 25.23
C ALA A 559 14.47 -22.43 24.72
N PRO A 560 13.30 -22.05 24.20
CA PRO A 560 12.38 -22.99 23.56
C PRO A 560 13.03 -23.57 22.30
N ALA A 561 12.66 -24.80 21.94
CA ALA A 561 13.24 -25.49 20.78
C ALA A 561 12.97 -24.78 19.44
N ASN A 562 11.95 -23.91 19.38
CA ASN A 562 11.55 -23.09 18.24
C ASN A 562 11.94 -21.60 18.39
N TYR A 563 13.03 -21.30 19.13
CA TYR A 563 13.46 -19.94 19.41
C TYR A 563 13.74 -19.14 18.12
N ASP A 564 14.51 -19.71 17.18
CA ASP A 564 14.91 -19.02 15.97
C ASP A 564 13.71 -18.74 15.05
N GLU A 565 12.72 -19.65 15.00
CA GLU A 565 11.45 -19.44 14.31
C GLU A 565 10.59 -18.36 14.98
N LEU A 566 10.47 -18.37 16.32
CA LEU A 566 9.74 -17.33 17.06
C LEU A 566 10.35 -15.94 16.83
N ALA A 567 11.68 -15.85 16.94
CA ALA A 567 12.43 -14.64 16.70
C ALA A 567 12.24 -14.13 15.26
N ALA A 568 12.25 -15.03 14.28
CA ALA A 568 12.01 -14.70 12.87
C ALA A 568 10.57 -14.22 12.63
N GLN A 569 9.57 -14.92 13.17
CA GLN A 569 8.16 -14.55 12.99
C GLN A 569 7.86 -13.19 13.63
N LEU A 570 8.31 -12.94 14.87
CA LEU A 570 8.18 -11.63 15.51
C LEU A 570 8.81 -10.54 14.65
N THR A 571 10.06 -10.75 14.22
CA THR A 571 10.80 -9.82 13.36
C THR A 571 10.07 -9.50 12.05
N VAL A 572 9.62 -10.52 11.34
CA VAL A 572 9.03 -10.35 10.00
C VAL A 572 7.63 -9.77 10.09
N TYR A 573 6.77 -10.26 10.97
CA TYR A 573 5.38 -9.81 11.01
C TYR A 573 5.21 -8.40 11.62
N THR A 574 6.02 -7.98 12.61
CA THR A 574 5.99 -6.58 13.07
C THR A 574 6.58 -5.62 12.04
N ALA A 575 7.56 -6.07 11.25
CA ALA A 575 8.12 -5.28 10.17
C ALA A 575 7.14 -5.13 8.99
N ILE A 576 6.44 -6.19 8.59
CA ILE A 576 5.36 -6.11 7.58
C ILE A 576 4.22 -5.23 8.09
N HIS A 577 3.79 -5.39 9.34
CA HIS A 577 2.75 -4.53 9.92
C HIS A 577 3.16 -3.05 9.88
N THR A 578 4.41 -2.73 10.21
CA THR A 578 4.94 -1.35 10.14
C THR A 578 5.11 -0.86 8.70
N TYR A 579 5.36 -1.74 7.73
CA TYR A 579 5.43 -1.39 6.31
C TYR A 579 4.05 -1.08 5.69
N ILE A 580 2.99 -1.72 6.20
CA ILE A 580 1.61 -1.50 5.74
C ILE A 580 0.98 -0.25 6.39
N TYR A 581 1.49 0.17 7.56
CA TYR A 581 0.94 1.24 8.41
C TYR A 581 1.45 2.64 8.03
#